data_AF-A0A940P138-F1
#
_entry.id   AF-A0A940P138-F1
#
_cell.length_a   1.000
_cell.length_b   1.000
_cell.length_c   1.000
_cell.angle_alpha   90.00
_cell.angle_beta   90.00
_cell.angle_gamma   90.00
#
_symmetry.space_group_name_H-M   'P 1'
#
loop_
_entity.id
_entity.type
_entity.pdbx_description
1 polymer ?
#
loop_
_entity_poly.entity_id
_entity_poly.type
_entity_poly.pdbx_seq_one_letter_code
_entity_poly.pdbx_strand_id
1 'polypeptide(L)'
;MLNNTLEHLRAMKLSAFASELERQMEDAGSYNQLGFEDRLTLLVDSEWNRRQNNKLKALINKAKLSDSSATIEGIEYIEDRHLDKGR
;
A
#
# COMPACT_ATOMS: atom_id res chain seq x y z
N MET A 1 -7.53 5.88 -26.74
CA MET A 1 -6.86 6.87 -25.87
C MET A 1 -6.64 6.36 -24.46
N LEU A 2 -7.67 5.88 -23.76
CA LEU A 2 -7.52 5.48 -22.35
C LEU A 2 -6.64 4.24 -22.11
N ASN A 3 -6.73 3.22 -22.97
CA ASN A 3 -5.81 2.07 -22.92
C ASN A 3 -4.34 2.50 -23.07
N ASN A 4 -4.09 3.50 -23.91
CA ASN A 4 -2.75 4.06 -24.09
C ASN A 4 -2.29 4.82 -22.83
N THR A 5 -3.19 5.49 -22.11
CA THR A 5 -2.89 6.09 -20.79
C THR A 5 -2.49 5.02 -19.76
N LEU A 6 -3.24 3.91 -19.67
CA LEU A 6 -2.92 2.81 -18.74
C LEU A 6 -1.58 2.16 -19.07
N GLU A 7 -1.31 1.93 -20.35
CA GLU A 7 -0.01 1.44 -20.83
C GLU A 7 1.13 2.41 -20.48
N HIS A 8 0.94 3.71 -20.68
CA HIS A 8 1.93 4.73 -20.32
C HIS A 8 2.18 4.79 -18.82
N LEU A 9 1.13 4.72 -17.99
CA LEU A 9 1.27 4.66 -16.53
C LEU A 9 2.09 3.43 -16.11
N ARG A 10 1.80 2.26 -16.70
CA ARG A 10 2.58 1.03 -16.45
C ARG A 10 4.03 1.17 -16.90
N ALA A 11 4.28 1.76 -18.08
CA ALA A 11 5.64 2.02 -18.59
C ALA A 11 6.43 2.98 -17.69
N MET A 12 5.78 3.99 -17.10
CA MET A 12 6.36 4.91 -16.12
C MET A 12 6.51 4.30 -14.72
N LYS A 13 6.20 3.01 -14.53
CA LYS A 13 6.20 2.31 -13.24
C LYS A 13 5.22 2.91 -12.22
N LEU A 14 4.09 3.45 -12.70
CA LEU A 14 2.95 3.93 -11.92
C LEU A 14 1.81 2.90 -11.92
N SER A 15 2.15 1.63 -11.74
CA SER A 15 1.18 0.54 -11.89
C SER A 15 0.04 0.49 -10.86
N ALA A 16 0.16 1.07 -9.66
CA ALA A 16 -0.96 1.14 -8.71
C ALA A 16 -1.88 2.30 -9.04
N PHE A 17 -1.31 3.41 -9.54
CA PHE A 17 -2.12 4.45 -10.17
C PHE A 17 -2.95 3.87 -11.32
N ALA A 18 -2.33 3.07 -12.21
CA ALA A 18 -3.03 2.45 -13.33
C ALA A 18 -4.16 1.52 -12.86
N SER A 19 -3.90 0.65 -11.89
CA SER A 19 -4.92 -0.25 -11.32
C SER A 19 -6.03 0.49 -10.59
N GLU A 20 -5.71 1.58 -9.89
CA GLU A 20 -6.70 2.44 -9.25
C GLU A 20 -7.58 3.13 -10.30
N LEU A 21 -6.99 3.61 -11.40
CA LEU A 21 -7.73 4.22 -12.51
C LEU A 21 -8.70 3.21 -13.14
N GLU A 22 -8.24 1.98 -13.40
CA GLU A 22 -9.09 0.88 -13.87
C GLU A 22 -10.27 0.65 -12.91
N ARG A 23 -10.01 0.60 -11.59
CA ARG A 23 -11.07 0.42 -10.59
C ARG A 23 -12.08 1.58 -10.57
N GLN A 24 -11.61 2.83 -10.64
CA GLN A 24 -12.50 4.00 -10.65
C GLN A 24 -13.40 4.01 -11.89
N MET A 25 -12.93 3.44 -13.01
CA MET A 25 -13.73 3.32 -14.21
C MET A 25 -14.75 2.17 -14.13
N GLU A 26 -14.36 1.03 -13.58
CA GLU A 26 -15.25 -0.12 -13.37
C GLU A 26 -16.44 0.25 -12.46
N ASP A 27 -16.20 1.10 -11.46
CA ASP A 27 -17.21 1.63 -10.55
C ASP A 27 -17.48 3.13 -10.76
N ALA A 28 -17.66 3.54 -12.02
CA ALA A 28 -17.90 4.95 -12.36
C ALA A 28 -19.07 5.58 -11.58
N GLY A 29 -20.07 4.79 -11.17
CA GLY A 29 -21.23 5.26 -10.40
C GLY A 29 -20.87 5.84 -9.03
N SER A 30 -19.95 5.19 -8.30
CA SER A 30 -19.48 5.67 -7.00
C SER A 30 -18.49 6.83 -7.15
N TYR A 31 -17.52 6.71 -8.08
CA TYR A 31 -16.45 7.70 -8.20
C TYR A 31 -16.88 8.99 -8.90
N ASN A 32 -17.90 8.97 -9.76
CA ASN A 32 -18.42 10.20 -10.38
C ASN A 32 -19.13 11.14 -9.40
N GLN A 33 -19.46 10.66 -8.19
CA GLN A 33 -20.00 11.49 -7.11
C GLN A 33 -18.90 12.33 -6.42
N LEU A 34 -17.64 11.95 -6.60
CA LEU A 34 -16.49 12.64 -6.04
C LEU A 34 -16.00 13.76 -6.96
N GLY A 35 -15.37 14.77 -6.37
CA GLY A 35 -14.68 15.80 -7.13
C GLY A 35 -13.53 15.23 -7.96
N PHE A 36 -13.09 15.97 -8.98
CA PHE A 36 -11.90 15.60 -9.74
C PHE A 36 -10.66 15.50 -8.82
N GLU A 37 -10.48 16.47 -7.92
CA GLU A 37 -9.34 16.51 -7.00
C GLU A 37 -9.34 15.33 -6.02
N ASP A 38 -10.51 14.92 -5.54
CA ASP A 38 -10.66 13.74 -4.67
C ASP A 38 -10.26 12.46 -5.41
N ARG A 39 -10.76 12.27 -6.63
CA ARG A 39 -10.39 11.12 -7.47
C ARG A 39 -8.89 11.08 -7.76
N LEU A 40 -8.31 12.24 -8.08
CA LEU A 40 -6.88 12.37 -8.32
C LEU A 40 -6.07 12.05 -7.06
N THR A 41 -6.53 12.51 -5.89
CA THR A 41 -5.90 12.21 -4.59
C THR A 41 -5.86 10.70 -4.36
N LEU A 42 -6.98 9.98 -4.56
CA LEU A 42 -7.02 8.53 -4.42
C LEU A 42 -6.04 7.80 -5.37
N LEU A 43 -5.93 8.27 -6.61
CA LEU A 43 -4.98 7.74 -7.60
C LEU A 43 -3.52 7.91 -7.15
N VAL A 44 -3.18 9.10 -6.67
CA VAL A 44 -1.83 9.43 -6.18
C VAL A 44 -1.52 8.65 -4.91
N ASP A 45 -2.44 8.60 -3.96
CA ASP A 45 -2.28 7.91 -2.68
C ASP A 45 -2.06 6.41 -2.86
N SER A 46 -2.80 5.79 -3.77
CA SER A 46 -2.63 4.37 -4.12
C SER A 46 -1.19 4.07 -4.56
N GLU A 47 -0.62 4.90 -5.44
CA GLU A 47 0.75 4.74 -5.90
C GLU A 47 1.78 5.06 -4.82
N TRP A 48 1.57 6.14 -4.07
CA TRP A 48 2.45 6.55 -2.98
C TRP A 48 2.54 5.47 -1.91
N ASN A 49 1.41 4.98 -1.42
CA ASN A 49 1.33 3.94 -0.40
C ASN A 49 2.03 2.66 -0.85
N ARG A 50 1.84 2.25 -2.10
CA ARG A 50 2.55 1.09 -2.64
C ARG A 50 4.07 1.29 -2.64
N ARG A 51 4.56 2.47 -3.00
CA ARG A 51 5.99 2.78 -2.99
C ARG A 51 6.57 2.77 -1.58
N GLN A 52 5.87 3.34 -0.60
CA GLN A 52 6.28 3.28 0.80
C GLN A 52 6.31 1.85 1.32
N ASN A 53 5.28 1.05 1.03
CA ASN A 53 5.22 -0.35 1.42
C ASN A 53 6.35 -1.18 0.80
N ASN A 54 6.66 -0.97 -0.48
CA ASN A 54 7.77 -1.65 -1.14
C ASN A 54 9.12 -1.24 -0.55
N LYS A 55 9.31 0.05 -0.24
CA LYS A 55 10.51 0.54 0.43
C LYS A 55 10.67 -0.10 1.81
N LEU A 56 9.61 -0.14 2.61
CA LEU A 56 9.61 -0.77 3.93
C LEU A 56 9.98 -2.25 3.84
N LYS A 57 9.32 -3.02 2.96
CA LYS A 57 9.63 -4.43 2.73
C LYS A 57 11.08 -4.65 2.32
N ALA A 58 11.60 -3.80 1.43
CA ALA A 58 13.00 -3.86 1.00
C ALA A 58 13.98 -3.58 2.16
N LEU A 59 13.66 -2.64 3.06
CA LEU A 59 14.47 -2.35 4.24
C LEU A 59 14.46 -3.52 5.23
N ILE A 60 13.29 -4.09 5.53
CA ILE A 60 13.16 -5.27 6.40
C ILE A 60 14.01 -6.44 5.86
N ASN A 61 13.90 -6.73 4.56
CA ASN A 61 14.69 -7.80 3.93
C ASN A 61 16.20 -7.53 3.99
N LYS A 62 16.63 -6.27 3.85
CA LYS A 62 18.04 -5.88 3.93
C LYS A 62 18.60 -5.95 5.35
N ALA A 63 17.77 -5.75 6.37
CA ALA A 63 18.18 -5.75 7.78
C ALA A 63 18.58 -7.14 8.29
N LYS A 64 18.23 -8.22 7.58
CA LYS A 64 18.53 -9.63 7.97
C LYS A 64 18.10 -9.94 9.42
N LEU A 65 16.92 -9.47 9.79
CA LEU A 65 16.32 -9.76 11.09
C LEU A 65 16.15 -11.28 11.25
N SER A 66 16.31 -11.78 12.49
CA SER A 66 16.06 -13.19 12.81
C SER A 66 14.61 -13.59 12.57
N ASP A 67 13.69 -12.65 12.78
CA ASP A 67 12.29 -12.75 12.41
C ASP A 67 11.86 -11.43 11.77
N SER A 68 11.57 -11.47 10.46
CA SER A 68 11.13 -10.30 9.68
C SER A 68 9.64 -10.00 9.83
N SER A 69 8.88 -10.90 10.46
CA SER A 69 7.45 -10.78 10.73
C SER A 69 7.14 -10.37 12.17
N ALA A 70 8.17 -10.19 13.00
CA ALA A 70 8.03 -9.78 14.38
C ALA A 70 7.27 -8.44 14.49
N THR A 71 6.22 -8.43 15.32
CA THR A 71 5.37 -7.27 15.60
C THR A 71 5.14 -7.16 17.11
N ILE A 72 4.74 -5.98 17.59
CA ILE A 72 4.46 -5.77 19.02
C ILE A 72 3.22 -6.58 19.42
N GLU A 73 2.23 -6.62 18.54
CA GLU A 73 1.00 -7.41 18.70
C GLU A 73 1.28 -8.92 18.74
N GLY A 74 2.38 -9.37 18.14
CA GLY A 74 2.84 -10.76 18.15
C GLY A 74 3.63 -11.16 19.40
N ILE A 75 3.80 -10.28 20.40
CA ILE A 75 4.51 -10.64 21.63
C ILE A 75 3.66 -11.61 22.44
N GLU A 76 4.10 -12.86 22.53
CA GLU A 76 3.51 -13.86 23.40
C GLU A 76 3.97 -13.69 24.85
N TYR A 77 3.04 -13.31 25.73
CA TYR A 77 3.27 -13.18 27.17
C TYR A 77 2.86 -14.43 27.93
N ILE A 78 3.53 -15.55 27.68
CA ILE A 78 3.41 -16.76 28.50
C ILE A 78 4.19 -16.60 29.81
N GLU A 79 3.73 -17.26 30.88
CA GLU A 79 4.29 -17.08 32.24
C GLU A 79 5.79 -17.40 32.33
N ASP A 80 6.25 -18.45 31.65
CA ASP A 80 7.64 -18.90 31.62
C ASP A 80 8.62 -17.88 31.01
N ARG A 81 8.12 -16.93 30.21
CA ARG A 81 8.99 -15.91 29.59
C ARG A 81 9.28 -14.74 30.51
N HIS A 82 8.58 -14.63 31.65
CA HIS A 82 8.75 -13.58 32.65
C HIS A 82 8.77 -12.16 32.06
N LEU A 83 7.96 -11.91 31.02
CA LEU A 83 7.88 -10.61 30.34
C LEU A 83 6.91 -9.68 31.06
N ASP A 84 7.35 -8.45 31.34
CA ASP A 84 6.52 -7.38 31.89
C ASP A 84 5.59 -6.81 30.82
N LYS A 85 4.29 -6.75 31.13
CA LYS A 85 3.26 -6.20 30.24
C LYS A 85 3.16 -4.68 30.29
N GLY A 86 3.83 -4.01 31.24
CA GLY A 86 3.81 -2.55 31.38
C GLY A 86 2.38 -2.01 31.46
N ARG A 87 1.79 -2.07 32.66
CA ARG A 87 0.46 -1.48 32.89
C ARG A 87 0.43 0.02 32.65
#